data_AF-A0A1G0IJF8-F1
#
_entry.id   AF-A0A1G0IJF8-F1
#
_cell.length_a   1.000
_cell.length_b   1.000
_cell.length_c   1.000
_cell.angle_alpha   90.00
_cell.angle_beta   90.00
_cell.angle_gamma   90.00
#
_symmetry.space_group_name_H-M   'P 1'
#
loop_
_entity.id
_entity.type
_entity.pdbx_description
1 polymer ?
#
loop_
_entity_poly.entity_id
_entity_poly.type
_entity_poly.pdbx_seq_one_letter_code
_entity_poly.pdbx_strand_id
1 'polypeptide(L)'
;MSIFKETMIKAVNSYRVVLRRDLSQSERMLKLKMLNLRSKEVFKSDVALYHVGQGIVADIRQNMLKPIQGYYSYSGVAQFCEYLEEYLSHYYIEKGRVVHRAQLASRAILDSIQLASIAREELNDSIMKRFYRCNEIIVDFGSSEQCDFQLQLLEREQASHPGFYTQLIAHLESLRNGRAAAAA
;
A
#
# COMPACT_ATOMS: atom_id res chain seq x y z
N MET A 1 -2.89 18.34 -9.15
CA MET A 1 -3.53 17.45 -8.15
C MET A 1 -2.81 16.11 -8.21
N SER A 2 -2.79 15.30 -7.14
CA SER A 2 -2.15 13.97 -7.20
C SER A 2 -2.99 13.02 -8.05
N ILE A 3 -2.35 12.09 -8.77
CA ILE A 3 -3.04 11.04 -9.55
C ILE A 3 -4.00 10.26 -8.63
N PHE A 4 -3.55 9.95 -7.40
CA PHE A 4 -4.36 9.31 -6.38
C PHE A 4 -5.68 10.05 -6.12
N LYS A 5 -5.60 11.36 -5.87
CA LYS A 5 -6.77 12.20 -5.58
C LYS A 5 -7.76 12.22 -6.75
N GLU A 6 -7.27 12.34 -7.98
CA GLU A 6 -8.12 12.34 -9.17
C GLU A 6 -8.85 11.00 -9.36
N THR A 7 -8.12 9.89 -9.22
CA THR A 7 -8.69 8.54 -9.30
C THR A 7 -9.72 8.31 -8.21
N MET A 8 -9.43 8.71 -6.97
CA MET A 8 -10.36 8.58 -5.85
C MET A 8 -11.62 9.43 -6.04
N ILE A 9 -11.50 10.66 -6.55
CA ILE A 9 -12.69 11.49 -6.87
C ILE A 9 -13.57 10.80 -7.91
N LYS A 10 -12.97 10.22 -8.97
CA LYS A 10 -13.70 9.44 -9.97
C LYS A 10 -14.38 8.24 -9.34
N ALA A 11 -13.69 7.48 -8.49
CA ALA A 11 -14.26 6.33 -7.78
C ALA A 11 -15.45 6.71 -6.89
N VAL A 12 -15.33 7.80 -6.11
CA VAL A 12 -16.45 8.31 -5.30
C VAL A 12 -17.64 8.69 -6.18
N ASN A 13 -17.40 9.34 -7.32
CA ASN A 13 -18.48 9.71 -8.23
C ASN A 13 -19.15 8.49 -8.88
N SER A 14 -18.38 7.50 -9.33
CA SER A 14 -18.91 6.23 -9.83
C SER A 14 -19.76 5.52 -8.80
N TYR A 15 -19.29 5.44 -7.55
CA TYR A 15 -20.05 4.83 -6.46
C TYR A 15 -21.35 5.59 -6.15
N ARG A 16 -21.36 6.93 -6.20
CA ARG A 16 -22.60 7.72 -6.08
C ARG A 16 -23.62 7.42 -7.19
N VAL A 17 -23.16 7.10 -8.40
CA VAL A 17 -24.02 6.69 -9.52
C VAL A 17 -24.63 5.32 -9.22
N VAL A 18 -23.83 4.37 -8.74
CA VAL A 18 -24.31 3.04 -8.29
C VAL A 18 -25.38 3.20 -7.21
N LEU A 19 -25.10 3.97 -6.16
CA LEU A 19 -26.05 4.26 -5.08
C LEU A 19 -27.37 4.88 -5.58
N ARG A 20 -27.31 5.70 -6.63
CA ARG A 20 -28.51 6.34 -7.21
C ARG A 20 -29.35 5.35 -8.01
N ARG A 21 -28.71 4.38 -8.67
CA ARG A 21 -29.38 3.37 -9.51
C ARG A 21 -30.01 2.27 -8.66
N ASP A 22 -29.31 1.83 -7.61
CA ASP A 22 -29.59 0.56 -6.95
C ASP A 22 -30.31 0.71 -5.60
N LEU A 23 -30.38 1.91 -5.01
CA LEU A 23 -31.00 2.17 -3.70
C LEU A 23 -32.12 3.22 -3.77
N SER A 24 -33.06 3.13 -2.82
CA SER A 24 -34.07 4.16 -2.60
C SER A 24 -33.46 5.46 -2.08
N GLN A 25 -34.21 6.57 -2.15
CA GLN A 25 -33.70 7.87 -1.72
C GLN A 25 -33.26 7.88 -0.25
N SER A 26 -34.01 7.25 0.65
CA SER A 26 -33.71 7.18 2.08
C SER A 26 -32.41 6.39 2.35
N GLU A 27 -32.28 5.20 1.75
CA GLU A 27 -31.10 4.35 1.87
C GLU A 27 -29.86 5.03 1.30
N ARG A 28 -29.99 5.65 0.12
CA ARG A 28 -28.90 6.45 -0.48
C ARG A 28 -28.45 7.56 0.45
N MET A 29 -29.38 8.31 1.05
CA MET A 29 -29.04 9.41 1.96
C MET A 29 -28.31 8.91 3.21
N LEU A 30 -28.70 7.74 3.72
CA LEU A 30 -28.04 7.09 4.86
C LEU A 30 -26.60 6.71 4.50
N LYS A 31 -26.37 6.03 3.36
CA LYS A 31 -25.03 5.63 2.89
C LYS A 31 -24.12 6.84 2.62
N LEU A 32 -24.65 7.88 1.97
CA LEU A 32 -23.90 9.13 1.73
C LEU A 32 -23.48 9.82 3.04
N LYS A 33 -24.29 9.72 4.09
CA LYS A 33 -23.98 10.27 5.42
C LYS A 33 -22.92 9.42 6.13
N MET A 34 -23.10 8.09 6.13
CA MET A 34 -22.16 7.15 6.77
C MET A 34 -20.74 7.28 6.22
N LEU A 35 -20.59 7.34 4.90
CA LEU A 35 -19.30 7.46 4.22
C LEU A 35 -18.82 8.92 4.09
N ASN A 36 -19.53 9.87 4.71
CA ASN A 36 -19.28 11.31 4.66
C ASN A 36 -19.08 11.87 3.24
N LEU A 37 -19.72 11.26 2.24
CA LEU A 37 -19.46 11.56 0.84
C LEU A 37 -19.96 12.95 0.45
N ARG A 38 -20.83 13.61 1.22
CA ARG A 38 -21.31 14.96 0.92
C ARG A 38 -20.36 16.06 1.38
N SER A 39 -19.44 15.76 2.29
CA SER A 39 -18.53 16.76 2.84
C SER A 39 -17.45 17.12 1.83
N LYS A 40 -17.27 18.43 1.60
CA LYS A 40 -16.16 18.94 0.78
C LYS A 40 -14.80 18.71 1.44
N GLU A 41 -14.77 18.52 2.76
CA GLU A 41 -13.54 18.33 3.53
C GLU A 41 -12.85 16.99 3.22
N VAL A 42 -13.64 15.95 2.91
CA VAL A 42 -13.09 14.64 2.50
C VAL A 42 -12.17 14.79 1.28
N PHE A 43 -12.53 15.66 0.33
CA PHE A 43 -11.75 15.88 -0.87
C PHE A 43 -10.52 16.78 -0.65
N LYS A 44 -10.31 17.31 0.56
CA LYS A 44 -9.10 18.08 0.87
C LYS A 44 -7.95 17.21 1.35
N SER A 45 -8.22 16.00 1.84
CA SER A 45 -7.22 15.10 2.41
C SER A 45 -7.16 13.78 1.64
N ASP A 46 -5.98 13.45 1.10
CA ASP A 46 -5.75 12.16 0.44
C ASP A 46 -5.95 11.00 1.43
N VAL A 47 -5.62 11.18 2.70
CA VAL A 47 -5.88 10.18 3.76
C VAL A 47 -7.37 9.96 3.97
N ALA A 48 -8.16 11.05 4.00
CA ALA A 48 -9.62 10.93 4.10
C ALA A 48 -10.20 10.21 2.87
N LEU A 49 -9.68 10.50 1.67
CA LEU A 49 -10.07 9.80 0.44
C LEU A 49 -9.70 8.32 0.49
N TYR A 50 -8.53 7.97 1.02
CA TYR A 50 -8.11 6.58 1.18
C TYR A 50 -9.08 5.80 2.08
N HIS A 51 -9.41 6.33 3.26
CA HIS A 51 -10.37 5.70 4.16
C HIS A 51 -11.78 5.61 3.56
N VAL A 52 -12.20 6.64 2.81
CA VAL A 52 -13.47 6.60 2.09
C VAL A 52 -13.47 5.51 1.03
N GLY A 53 -12.37 5.34 0.29
CA GLY A 53 -12.20 4.24 -0.66
C GLY A 53 -12.36 2.87 0.01
N GLN A 54 -11.69 2.66 1.15
CA GLN A 54 -11.84 1.43 1.93
C GLN A 54 -13.29 1.22 2.39
N GLY A 55 -13.96 2.29 2.84
CA GLY A 55 -15.36 2.25 3.24
C GLY A 55 -16.31 1.89 2.09
N ILE A 56 -16.03 2.37 0.87
CA ILE A 56 -16.80 2.02 -0.34
C ILE A 56 -16.64 0.53 -0.67
N VAL A 57 -15.40 0.02 -0.67
CA VAL A 57 -15.12 -1.41 -0.90
C VAL A 57 -15.85 -2.28 0.13
N ALA A 58 -15.77 -1.93 1.41
CA ALA A 58 -16.44 -2.65 2.48
C ALA A 58 -17.98 -2.63 2.30
N ASP A 59 -18.55 -1.48 1.95
CA ASP A 59 -19.98 -1.35 1.74
C ASP A 59 -20.49 -2.20 0.56
N ILE A 60 -19.77 -2.18 -0.56
CA ILE A 60 -20.13 -2.96 -1.74
C ILE A 60 -20.11 -4.46 -1.41
N ARG A 61 -19.05 -4.92 -0.74
CA ARG A 61 -18.89 -6.32 -0.34
C ARG A 61 -20.01 -6.81 0.58
N GLN A 62 -20.41 -5.98 1.54
CA GLN A 62 -21.42 -6.35 2.53
C GLN A 62 -22.85 -6.25 2.01
N ASN A 63 -23.15 -5.26 1.15
CA ASN A 63 -24.53 -4.85 0.88
C ASN A 63 -24.94 -4.93 -0.59
N MET A 64 -24.00 -5.02 -1.55
CA MET A 64 -24.31 -4.83 -2.97
C MET A 64 -23.89 -5.99 -3.88
N LEU A 65 -23.02 -6.89 -3.41
CA LEU A 65 -22.71 -8.12 -4.11
C LEU A 65 -23.90 -9.08 -4.00
N LYS A 66 -24.77 -9.09 -5.01
CA LYS A 66 -25.82 -10.10 -5.15
C LYS A 66 -25.20 -11.40 -5.68
N PRO A 67 -25.65 -12.58 -5.22
CA PRO A 67 -25.21 -13.85 -5.78
C PRO A 67 -25.55 -13.90 -7.28
N ILE A 68 -24.53 -14.22 -8.08
CA ILE A 68 -24.54 -14.36 -9.53
C ILE A 68 -25.56 -15.46 -9.89
N GLN A 69 -26.77 -15.08 -10.30
CA GLN A 69 -27.77 -16.01 -10.85
C GLN A 69 -27.53 -16.16 -12.36
N GLY A 70 -26.74 -17.18 -12.73
CA GLY A 70 -26.59 -17.63 -14.12
C GLY A 70 -25.18 -17.45 -14.70
N TYR A 71 -24.83 -18.33 -15.65
CA TYR A 71 -23.51 -18.51 -16.27
C TYR A 71 -22.95 -17.25 -16.98
N TYR A 72 -23.77 -16.24 -17.23
CA TYR A 72 -23.41 -14.98 -17.91
C TYR A 72 -23.66 -13.72 -17.06
N SER A 73 -23.89 -13.84 -15.76
CA SER A 73 -24.18 -12.65 -14.94
C SER A 73 -22.91 -11.89 -14.58
N TYR A 74 -22.67 -10.81 -15.35
CA TYR A 74 -21.58 -9.86 -15.16
C TYR A 74 -22.03 -8.70 -14.26
N SER A 75 -21.46 -8.58 -13.06
CA SER A 75 -21.73 -7.44 -12.19
C SER A 75 -20.64 -6.39 -12.34
N GLY A 76 -20.95 -5.29 -13.06
CA GLY A 76 -20.05 -4.13 -13.13
C GLY A 76 -19.73 -3.52 -11.76
N VAL A 77 -20.55 -3.79 -10.73
CA VAL A 77 -20.30 -3.38 -9.35
C VAL A 77 -19.21 -4.25 -8.70
N ALA A 78 -19.16 -5.54 -9.00
CA ALA A 78 -18.11 -6.44 -8.50
C ALA A 78 -16.75 -6.03 -9.08
N GLN A 79 -16.66 -5.79 -10.38
CA GLN A 79 -15.42 -5.33 -11.02
C GLN A 79 -14.96 -3.96 -10.52
N PHE A 80 -15.89 -3.03 -10.29
CA PHE A 80 -15.55 -1.75 -9.68
C PHE A 80 -14.95 -1.94 -8.27
N CYS A 81 -15.50 -2.88 -7.49
CA CYS A 81 -14.99 -3.21 -6.16
C CYS A 81 -13.58 -3.80 -6.23
N GLU A 82 -13.37 -4.79 -7.10
CA GLU A 82 -12.06 -5.43 -7.32
C GLU A 82 -11.01 -4.41 -7.77
N TYR A 83 -11.34 -3.60 -8.78
CA TYR A 83 -10.45 -2.53 -9.26
C TYR A 83 -10.08 -1.54 -8.16
N LEU A 84 -11.07 -1.07 -7.38
CA LEU A 84 -10.83 -0.08 -6.33
C LEU A 84 -9.99 -0.67 -5.19
N GLU A 85 -10.24 -1.91 -4.83
CA GLU A 85 -9.47 -2.62 -3.81
C GLU A 85 -8.03 -2.86 -4.25
N GLU A 86 -7.82 -3.37 -5.46
CA GLU A 86 -6.49 -3.55 -6.05
C GLU A 86 -5.75 -2.21 -6.09
N TYR A 87 -6.42 -1.15 -6.57
CA TYR A 87 -5.84 0.19 -6.61
C TYR A 87 -5.40 0.68 -5.22
N LEU A 88 -6.27 0.55 -4.21
CA LEU A 88 -5.95 0.95 -2.82
C LEU A 88 -4.86 0.07 -2.19
N SER A 89 -4.74 -1.19 -2.62
CA SER A 89 -3.71 -2.11 -2.14
C SER A 89 -2.30 -1.63 -2.48
N HIS A 90 -2.12 -0.82 -3.52
CA HIS A 90 -0.83 -0.24 -3.89
C HIS A 90 -0.43 0.98 -3.05
N TYR A 91 -1.33 1.48 -2.19
CA TYR A 91 -1.09 2.64 -1.34
C TYR A 91 -1.04 2.26 0.14
N TYR A 92 -0.35 3.09 0.91
CA TYR A 92 -0.22 2.97 2.34
C TYR A 92 -0.18 4.36 2.98
N ILE A 93 -0.63 4.47 4.23
CA ILE A 93 -0.58 5.74 4.97
C ILE A 93 0.69 5.74 5.82
N GLU A 94 1.64 6.59 5.47
CA GLU A 94 2.84 6.83 6.27
C GLU A 94 2.87 8.28 6.75
N LYS A 95 3.04 8.48 8.08
CA LYS A 95 3.16 9.81 8.70
C LYS A 95 2.05 10.81 8.27
N GLY A 96 0.82 10.31 8.13
CA GLY A 96 -0.34 11.11 7.73
C GLY A 96 -0.39 11.49 6.25
N ARG A 97 0.38 10.81 5.38
CA ARG A 97 0.33 10.98 3.93
C ARG A 97 0.09 9.64 3.25
N VAL A 98 -0.64 9.68 2.15
CA VAL A 98 -0.83 8.51 1.29
C VAL A 98 0.38 8.40 0.36
N VAL A 99 1.08 7.28 0.42
CA VAL A 99 2.27 7.02 -0.40
C VAL A 99 2.08 5.70 -1.14
N HIS A 100 2.59 5.64 -2.37
CA HIS A 100 2.59 4.43 -3.16
C HIS A 100 3.66 3.46 -2.63
N ARG A 101 3.29 2.19 -2.39
CA ARG A 101 4.16 1.15 -1.83
C ARG A 101 5.44 0.95 -2.65
N ALA A 102 5.32 0.88 -3.97
CA ALA A 102 6.49 0.77 -4.84
C ALA A 102 7.45 1.98 -4.74
N GLN A 103 6.93 3.19 -4.52
CA GLN A 103 7.78 4.37 -4.34
C GLN A 103 8.52 4.34 -3.00
N LEU A 104 7.86 3.83 -1.94
CA LEU A 104 8.51 3.61 -0.64
C LEU A 104 9.66 2.61 -0.75
N ALA A 105 9.43 1.47 -1.40
CA ALA A 105 10.45 0.45 -1.61
C ALA A 105 11.63 0.99 -2.43
N SER A 106 11.38 1.67 -3.54
CA SER A 106 12.44 2.28 -4.36
C SER A 106 13.24 3.32 -3.57
N ARG A 107 12.58 4.13 -2.73
CA ARG A 107 13.27 5.09 -1.87
C ARG A 107 14.15 4.39 -0.83
N ALA A 108 13.64 3.33 -0.20
CA ALA A 108 14.41 2.55 0.77
C ALA A 108 15.65 1.88 0.14
N ILE A 109 15.56 1.45 -1.13
CA ILE A 109 16.74 0.95 -1.87
C ILE A 109 17.77 2.06 -2.10
N LEU A 110 17.34 3.24 -2.55
CA LEU A 110 18.25 4.36 -2.74
C LEU A 110 18.91 4.80 -1.44
N ASP A 111 18.13 4.86 -0.35
CA ASP A 111 18.65 5.14 0.99
C ASP A 111 19.67 4.07 1.41
N SER A 112 19.40 2.79 1.14
CA SER A 112 20.32 1.67 1.40
C SER A 112 21.63 1.77 0.61
N ILE A 113 21.57 2.14 -0.69
CA ILE A 113 22.76 2.38 -1.51
C ILE A 113 23.61 3.52 -0.95
N GLN A 114 22.96 4.62 -0.53
CA GLN A 114 23.65 5.74 0.09
C GLN A 114 24.32 5.33 1.40
N LEU A 115 23.62 4.55 2.23
CA LEU A 115 24.16 4.04 3.48
C LEU A 115 25.34 3.08 3.26
N ALA A 116 25.28 2.26 2.22
CA ALA A 116 26.37 1.35 1.82
C ALA A 116 27.61 2.11 1.33
N SER A 117 27.43 3.34 0.86
CA SER A 117 28.51 4.20 0.38
C SER A 117 29.19 5.01 1.50
N ILE A 118 28.72 4.91 2.75
CA ILE A 118 29.31 5.64 3.89
C ILE A 118 30.68 5.06 4.23
N ALA A 119 31.61 5.94 4.63
CA ALA A 119 32.94 5.53 5.04
C ALA A 119 32.90 4.58 6.24
N ARG A 120 33.80 3.60 6.21
CA ARG A 120 33.92 2.51 7.20
C ARG A 120 33.98 3.00 8.65
N GLU A 121 34.65 4.13 8.86
CA GLU A 121 34.90 4.74 10.16
C GLU A 121 33.66 5.42 10.76
N GLU A 122 32.65 5.70 9.93
CA GLU A 122 31.40 6.35 10.35
C GLU A 122 30.29 5.34 10.65
N LEU A 123 30.52 4.04 10.42
CA LEU A 123 29.58 2.97 10.70
C LEU A 123 29.27 2.91 12.20
N ASN A 124 28.03 3.17 12.54
CA ASN A 124 27.53 3.20 13.92
C ASN A 124 26.13 2.59 14.02
N ASP A 125 25.65 2.42 15.25
CA ASP A 125 24.32 1.85 15.53
C ASP A 125 23.18 2.65 14.89
N SER A 126 23.36 3.95 14.65
CA SER A 126 22.33 4.76 13.99
C SER A 126 22.19 4.40 12.50
N ILE A 127 23.30 4.11 11.82
CA ILE A 127 23.32 3.62 10.45
C ILE A 127 22.74 2.22 10.38
N MET A 128 23.08 1.36 11.35
CA MET A 128 22.52 0.01 11.44
C MET A 128 20.98 0.05 11.57
N LYS A 129 20.44 0.90 12.44
CA LYS A 129 18.98 1.11 12.56
C LYS A 129 18.33 1.59 11.27
N ARG A 130 19.01 2.46 10.52
CA ARG A 130 18.52 2.93 9.22
C ARG A 130 18.50 1.80 8.18
N PHE A 131 19.52 0.94 8.17
CA PHE A 131 19.52 -0.26 7.33
C PHE A 131 18.42 -1.24 7.71
N TYR A 132 18.20 -1.51 9.00
CA TYR A 132 17.08 -2.35 9.44
C TYR A 132 15.75 -1.79 8.95
N ARG A 133 15.55 -0.48 9.07
CA ARG A 133 14.34 0.17 8.56
C ARG A 133 14.21 0.05 7.04
N CYS A 134 15.30 0.12 6.28
CA CYS A 134 15.28 -0.11 4.84
C CYS A 134 14.91 -1.56 4.53
N ASN A 135 15.47 -2.53 5.25
CA ASN A 135 15.15 -3.95 5.07
C ASN A 135 13.67 -4.24 5.35
N GLU A 136 13.09 -3.68 6.42
CA GLU A 136 11.65 -3.76 6.69
C GLU A 136 10.82 -3.22 5.52
N ILE A 137 11.10 -2.00 5.06
CA ILE A 137 10.31 -1.37 3.98
C ILE A 137 10.44 -2.15 2.67
N ILE A 138 11.64 -2.64 2.33
CA ILE A 138 11.88 -3.40 1.11
C ILE A 138 11.17 -4.75 1.17
N VAL A 139 11.24 -5.45 2.31
CA VAL A 139 10.54 -6.74 2.45
C VAL A 139 9.03 -6.57 2.51
N ASP A 140 8.51 -5.50 3.10
CA ASP A 140 7.05 -5.30 3.21
C ASP A 140 6.44 -4.82 1.88
N PHE A 141 7.13 -3.94 1.16
CA PHE A 141 6.55 -3.19 0.03
C PHE A 141 7.26 -3.39 -1.31
N GLY A 142 8.44 -3.97 -1.31
CA GLY A 142 9.24 -4.20 -2.51
C GLY A 142 8.87 -5.47 -3.28
N SER A 143 9.35 -5.53 -4.53
CA SER A 143 9.31 -6.73 -5.35
C SER A 143 10.37 -7.76 -4.91
N SER A 144 10.27 -9.00 -5.39
CA SER A 144 11.30 -10.02 -5.19
C SER A 144 12.66 -9.54 -5.70
N GLU A 145 12.69 -8.95 -6.89
CA GLU A 145 13.90 -8.37 -7.48
C GLU A 145 14.53 -7.29 -6.60
N GLN A 146 13.70 -6.44 -5.97
CA GLN A 146 14.17 -5.41 -5.04
C GLN A 146 14.75 -6.00 -3.76
N CYS A 147 14.16 -7.09 -3.26
CA CYS A 147 14.69 -7.82 -2.10
C CYS A 147 16.02 -8.51 -2.43
N ASP A 148 16.12 -9.13 -3.60
CA ASP A 148 17.34 -9.81 -4.06
C ASP A 148 18.47 -8.81 -4.34
N PHE A 149 18.14 -7.65 -4.92
CA PHE A 149 19.09 -6.55 -5.08
C PHE A 149 19.63 -6.06 -3.73
N GLN A 150 18.76 -5.88 -2.73
CA GLN A 150 19.17 -5.47 -1.38
C GLN A 150 20.09 -6.52 -0.75
N LEU A 151 19.80 -7.81 -0.92
CA LEU A 151 20.67 -8.88 -0.43
C LEU A 151 22.05 -8.82 -1.09
N GLN A 152 22.12 -8.72 -2.42
CA GLN A 152 23.38 -8.62 -3.17
C GLN A 152 24.19 -7.38 -2.76
N LEU A 153 23.53 -6.26 -2.50
CA LEU A 153 24.19 -5.04 -2.02
C LEU A 153 24.86 -5.27 -0.65
N LEU A 154 24.16 -5.92 0.29
CA LEU A 154 24.69 -6.20 1.63
C LEU A 154 25.81 -7.26 1.58
N GLU A 155 25.68 -8.30 0.76
CA GLU A 155 26.70 -9.33 0.56
C GLU A 155 28.00 -8.75 -0.02
N ARG A 156 27.89 -7.83 -0.98
CA ARG A 156 29.04 -7.13 -1.55
C ARG A 156 29.80 -6.35 -0.48
N GLU A 157 29.10 -5.65 0.40
CA GLU A 157 29.71 -4.88 1.48
C GLU A 157 30.14 -5.73 2.69
N GLN A 158 29.65 -6.97 2.79
CA GLN A 158 30.11 -7.92 3.81
C GLN A 158 31.60 -8.23 3.68
N ALA A 159 32.14 -8.29 2.45
CA ALA A 159 33.58 -8.46 2.23
C ALA A 159 34.40 -7.31 2.86
N SER A 160 33.81 -6.11 2.96
CA SER A 160 34.41 -4.94 3.59
C SER A 160 34.31 -4.98 5.12
N HIS A 161 33.12 -5.33 5.66
CA HIS A 161 32.85 -5.39 7.10
C HIS A 161 31.95 -6.56 7.48
N PRO A 162 32.53 -7.76 7.71
CA PRO A 162 31.73 -8.97 7.95
C PRO A 162 30.82 -8.84 9.17
N GLY A 163 31.34 -8.36 10.30
CA GLY A 163 30.59 -8.30 11.56
C GLY A 163 29.36 -7.39 11.53
N PHE A 164 29.41 -6.29 10.76
CA PHE A 164 28.30 -5.33 10.65
C PHE A 164 27.23 -5.83 9.67
N TYR A 165 27.64 -6.22 8.46
CA TYR A 165 26.70 -6.59 7.40
C TYR A 165 26.11 -8.00 7.57
N THR A 166 26.80 -8.93 8.25
CA THR A 166 26.21 -10.26 8.56
C THR A 166 24.95 -10.14 9.40
N GLN A 167 24.87 -9.17 10.34
CA GLN A 167 23.66 -8.93 11.12
C GLN A 167 22.51 -8.39 10.26
N LEU A 168 22.83 -7.49 9.32
CA LEU A 168 21.86 -6.92 8.39
C LEU A 168 21.31 -7.97 7.41
N ILE A 169 22.16 -8.88 6.92
CA ILE A 169 21.79 -10.00 6.06
C ILE A 169 20.88 -10.96 6.81
N ALA A 170 21.26 -11.40 8.01
CA ALA A 170 20.46 -12.29 8.84
C ALA A 170 19.06 -11.70 9.15
N HIS A 171 19.00 -10.39 9.38
CA HIS A 171 17.72 -9.69 9.56
C HIS A 171 16.87 -9.70 8.28
N LEU A 172 17.46 -9.42 7.12
CA LEU A 172 16.74 -9.45 5.83
C LEU A 172 16.20 -10.85 5.53
N GLU A 173 17.00 -11.89 5.73
CA GLU A 173 16.59 -13.28 5.54
C GLU A 173 15.47 -13.70 6.50
N SER A 174 15.56 -13.29 7.77
CA SER A 174 14.51 -13.52 8.77
C SER A 174 13.17 -12.90 8.33
N LEU A 175 13.20 -11.66 7.85
CA LEU A 175 12.01 -10.97 7.34
C LEU A 175 11.42 -11.67 6.10
N ARG A 176 12.27 -12.09 5.16
CA ARG A 176 11.84 -12.82 3.95
C ARG A 176 11.15 -14.14 4.31
N ASN A 177 11.74 -14.90 5.23
CA ASN A 177 11.20 -16.18 5.69
C ASN A 177 9.88 -15.99 6.46
N GLY A 178 9.78 -14.93 7.28
CA GLY A 178 8.54 -14.57 7.96
C GLY A 178 7.41 -14.21 6.98
N ARG A 179 7.71 -13.45 5.91
CA ARG A 179 6.74 -13.11 4.87
C ARG A 179 6.32 -14.34 4.04
N ALA A 180 7.25 -15.23 3.73
CA ALA A 180 6.96 -16.49 3.02
C ALA A 180 6.03 -17.40 3.85
N ALA A 181 6.24 -17.48 5.16
CA ALA A 181 5.38 -18.23 6.07
C ALA A 181 3.98 -17.60 6.25
N ALA A 182 3.86 -16.27 6.16
CA ALA A 182 2.57 -15.57 6.24
C ALA A 182 1.75 -15.62 4.94
N ALA A 183 2.37 -16.00 3.82
CA ALA A 183 1.74 -16.11 2.51
C ALA A 183 1.34 -17.56 2.14
N ALA A 184 1.71 -18.55 2.95
CA ALA A 184 1.38 -19.97 2.81
C ALA A 184 0.16 -20.36 3.67
#